data_AF-A0A560RX91-F1
#
_entry.id   AF-A0A560RX91-F1
#
_cell.length_a   1.000
_cell.length_b   1.000
_cell.length_c   1.000
_cell.angle_alpha   90.00
_cell.angle_beta   90.00
_cell.angle_gamma   90.00
#
_symmetry.space_group_name_H-M   'P 1'
#
loop_
_entity.id
_entity.type
_entity.pdbx_description
1 polymer ?
#
loop_
_entity_poly.entity_id
_entity_poly.type
_entity_poly.pdbx_seq_one_letter_code
_entity_poly.pdbx_strand_id
1 'polypeptide(L)'
;MRVSGVTRAIGFLLFLNGAALLAEQDCLSMWQQNPVSKSCKAYVRAAAPDQITPMLVDLENGQCRITLTCENWYGGGIPNLSRDIEKAELANVHNCNGELQVGPC
;
A
#
# COMPACT_ATOMS: atom_id res chain seq x y z
N MET A 1 37.34 55.21 8.49
CA MET A 1 37.75 53.89 9.03
C MET A 1 36.57 53.29 9.77
N ARG A 2 36.23 52.05 9.40
CA ARG A 2 35.57 50.99 10.19
C ARG A 2 34.11 51.17 10.71
N VAL A 3 33.22 50.55 9.94
CA VAL A 3 32.20 49.49 10.24
C VAL A 3 31.14 49.67 11.34
N SER A 4 29.91 49.29 10.92
CA SER A 4 28.88 48.50 11.63
C SER A 4 27.60 49.31 11.90
N GLY A 5 26.44 49.05 11.29
CA GLY A 5 25.94 47.82 10.69
C GLY A 5 24.68 47.41 11.44
N VAL A 6 23.49 47.73 10.93
CA VAL A 6 22.23 47.12 11.39
C VAL A 6 21.30 46.89 10.19
N THR A 7 21.41 45.65 9.73
CA THR A 7 20.51 44.82 8.94
C THR A 7 19.01 45.11 9.16
N ARG A 8 18.27 45.33 8.07
CA ARG A 8 16.83 45.02 7.99
C ARG A 8 16.50 44.45 6.63
N ALA A 9 16.86 43.19 6.45
CA ALA A 9 16.22 42.32 5.46
C ALA A 9 14.81 42.03 5.97
N ILE A 10 13.82 42.73 5.43
CA ILE A 10 12.41 42.37 5.62
C ILE A 10 12.15 41.24 4.63
N GLY A 11 12.06 40.03 5.19
CA GLY A 11 11.90 38.79 4.46
C GLY A 11 10.65 38.81 3.59
N PHE A 12 10.84 38.46 2.32
CA PHE A 12 9.81 37.93 1.46
C PHE A 12 9.28 36.64 2.12
N LEU A 13 8.13 36.71 2.76
CA LEU A 13 7.32 35.53 3.08
C LEU A 13 6.80 34.98 1.74
N LEU A 14 7.59 34.10 1.13
CA LEU A 14 7.10 33.19 0.11
C LEU A 14 6.11 32.26 0.80
N PHE A 15 4.83 32.55 0.64
CA PHE A 15 3.77 31.56 0.80
C PHE A 15 4.03 30.47 -0.25
N LEU A 16 4.85 29.48 0.11
CA LEU A 16 4.83 28.20 -0.58
C LEU A 16 3.40 27.68 -0.43
N ASN A 17 2.65 27.80 -1.51
CA ASN A 17 1.45 27.02 -1.75
C ASN A 17 1.88 25.56 -1.63
N GLY A 18 1.72 25.01 -0.43
CA GLY A 18 1.79 23.58 -0.16
C GLY A 18 0.61 22.91 -0.84
N ALA A 19 0.66 22.83 -2.17
CA ALA A 19 0.09 21.70 -2.87
C ALA A 19 0.91 20.50 -2.40
N ALA A 20 0.54 19.95 -1.24
CA ALA A 20 0.81 18.56 -0.97
C ALA A 20 0.13 17.82 -2.12
N LEU A 21 0.89 17.56 -3.18
CA LEU A 21 0.67 16.39 -4.01
C LEU A 21 0.52 15.26 -3.00
N LEU A 22 -0.72 14.84 -2.76
CA LEU A 22 -0.98 13.55 -2.16
C LEU A 22 -0.24 12.59 -3.08
N ALA A 23 0.96 12.19 -2.70
CA ALA A 23 1.65 11.10 -3.36
C ALA A 23 0.67 9.93 -3.24
N GLU A 24 0.03 9.59 -4.36
CA GLU A 24 -0.90 8.48 -4.41
C GLU A 24 -0.14 7.27 -3.90
N GLN A 25 -0.60 6.71 -2.77
CA GLN A 25 0.09 5.56 -2.19
C GLN A 25 -0.02 4.39 -3.17
N ASP A 26 1.10 3.69 -3.37
CA ASP A 26 1.10 2.46 -4.15
C ASP A 26 0.28 1.38 -3.44
N CYS A 27 -0.17 0.39 -4.21
CA CYS A 27 -1.00 -0.69 -3.70
C CYS A 27 -0.36 -1.42 -2.51
N LEU A 28 0.96 -1.67 -2.55
CA LEU A 28 1.66 -2.39 -1.47
C LEU A 28 1.67 -1.56 -0.18
N SER A 29 1.96 -0.27 -0.28
CA SER A 29 1.91 0.66 0.86
C SER A 29 0.52 0.75 1.49
N MET A 30 -0.55 0.76 0.68
CA MET A 30 -1.92 0.74 1.21
C MET A 30 -2.28 -0.60 1.85
N TRP A 31 -1.89 -1.70 1.22
CA TRP A 31 -2.11 -3.04 1.77
C TRP A 31 -1.45 -3.25 3.12
N GLN A 32 -0.21 -2.78 3.29
CA GLN A 32 0.53 -2.90 4.55
C GLN A 32 -0.11 -2.12 5.71
N GLN A 33 -0.97 -1.13 5.41
CA GLN A 33 -1.74 -0.43 6.43
C GLN A 33 -2.96 -1.24 6.90
N ASN A 34 -3.47 -2.15 6.08
CA ASN A 34 -4.57 -3.04 6.48
C ASN A 34 -4.04 -4.13 7.44
N PRO A 35 -4.61 -4.30 8.64
CA PRO A 35 -4.24 -5.37 9.58
C PRO A 35 -4.25 -6.78 8.99
N VAL A 36 -5.11 -7.04 7.99
CA VAL A 36 -5.19 -8.32 7.28
C VAL A 36 -3.87 -8.71 6.63
N SER A 37 -3.06 -7.75 6.20
CA SER A 37 -1.74 -8.01 5.60
C SER A 37 -0.85 -8.91 6.45
N LYS A 38 -0.99 -8.86 7.78
CA LYS A 38 -0.22 -9.68 8.73
C LYS A 38 -0.59 -11.16 8.70
N SER A 39 -1.79 -11.48 8.24
CA SER A 39 -2.29 -12.86 8.09
C SER A 39 -2.03 -13.44 6.69
N CYS A 40 -1.34 -12.69 5.82
CA CYS A 40 -1.13 -13.06 4.43
C CYS A 40 0.35 -12.95 4.04
N LYS A 41 0.78 -13.77 3.08
CA LYS A 41 2.15 -13.85 2.58
C LYS A 41 2.20 -13.97 1.08
N ALA A 42 3.36 -13.73 0.49
CA ALA A 42 3.58 -13.95 -0.93
C ALA A 42 3.17 -15.36 -1.33
N TYR A 43 2.42 -15.46 -2.43
CA TYR A 43 2.09 -16.75 -3.01
C TYR A 43 3.34 -17.35 -3.66
N VAL A 44 3.65 -18.59 -3.29
CA VAL A 44 4.76 -19.36 -3.86
C VAL A 44 4.18 -20.53 -4.65
N ARG A 45 4.53 -20.62 -5.93
CA ARG A 45 4.15 -21.77 -6.77
C ARG A 45 5.04 -22.96 -6.43
N ALA A 46 4.43 -24.08 -6.05
CA ALA A 46 5.17 -25.32 -5.76
C ALA A 46 6.04 -25.80 -6.95
N ALA A 47 5.56 -25.61 -8.18
CA ALA A 47 6.30 -25.98 -9.39
C ALA A 47 7.46 -25.02 -9.75
N ALA A 48 7.55 -23.86 -9.10
CA ALA A 48 8.56 -22.84 -9.35
C ALA A 48 8.83 -22.02 -8.07
N PRO A 49 9.44 -22.63 -7.04
CA PRO A 49 9.59 -22.00 -5.72
C PRO A 49 10.48 -20.75 -5.75
N ASP A 50 11.40 -20.66 -6.72
CA ASP A 50 12.30 -19.53 -6.89
C ASP A 50 11.66 -18.33 -7.60
N GLN A 51 10.45 -18.50 -8.17
CA GLN A 51 9.74 -17.41 -8.83
C GLN A 51 9.02 -16.54 -7.80
N ILE A 52 9.51 -15.31 -7.64
CA ILE A 52 8.87 -14.29 -6.82
C ILE A 52 7.70 -13.71 -7.61
N THR A 53 6.47 -14.01 -7.18
CA THR A 53 5.27 -13.33 -7.67
C THR A 53 4.97 -12.14 -6.76
N PRO A 54 4.91 -10.90 -7.28
CA PRO A 54 4.53 -9.74 -6.46
C PRO A 54 3.17 -9.94 -5.82
N MET A 55 3.05 -9.62 -4.53
CA MET A 55 1.78 -9.73 -3.81
C MET A 55 0.74 -8.74 -4.32
N LEU A 56 1.18 -7.54 -4.68
CA LEU A 56 0.36 -6.46 -5.18
C LEU A 56 1.05 -5.83 -6.39
N VAL A 57 0.24 -5.51 -7.39
CA VAL A 57 0.65 -4.80 -8.60
C VAL A 57 -0.35 -3.67 -8.82
N ASP A 58 0.15 -2.43 -8.92
CA ASP A 58 -0.66 -1.29 -9.35
C ASP A 58 -1.11 -1.50 -10.81
N LEU A 59 -2.41 -1.35 -11.06
CA LEU A 59 -3.00 -1.36 -12.39
C LEU A 59 -3.32 0.08 -12.82
N GLU A 60 -3.22 0.35 -14.12
CA GLU A 60 -3.43 1.69 -14.70
C GLU A 60 -4.87 2.22 -14.53
N ASN A 61 -5.82 1.35 -14.18
CA ASN A 61 -7.23 1.69 -13.96
C ASN A 61 -7.55 2.06 -12.49
N GLY A 62 -6.53 2.28 -11.65
CA GLY A 62 -6.73 2.62 -10.22
C GLY A 62 -7.00 1.42 -9.31
N GLN A 63 -6.86 0.20 -9.84
CA GLN A 63 -7.00 -1.03 -9.08
C GLN A 63 -5.64 -1.61 -8.68
N CYS A 64 -5.70 -2.55 -7.75
CA CYS A 64 -4.59 -3.35 -7.29
C CYS A 64 -4.86 -4.81 -7.63
N ARG A 65 -3.94 -5.43 -8.38
CA ARG A 65 -3.97 -6.89 -8.58
C ARG A 65 -3.28 -7.57 -7.42
N ILE A 66 -4.03 -8.37 -6.67
CA ILE A 66 -3.56 -9.11 -5.51
C ILE A 66 -3.27 -10.56 -5.89
N THR A 67 -2.09 -11.06 -5.50
CA THR A 67 -1.69 -12.47 -5.59
C THR A 67 -0.91 -12.91 -4.35
N LEU A 68 -1.61 -13.50 -3.38
CA LEU A 68 -1.03 -13.85 -2.08
C LEU A 68 -1.71 -15.09 -1.48
N THR A 69 -1.21 -15.57 -0.35
CA THR A 69 -1.83 -16.65 0.43
C THR A 69 -2.17 -16.12 1.82
N CYS A 70 -3.41 -16.28 2.26
CA CYS A 70 -3.85 -15.87 3.60
C CYS A 70 -4.10 -17.08 4.48
N GLU A 71 -3.86 -16.92 5.78
CA GLU A 71 -4.11 -17.93 6.79
C GLU A 71 -5.61 -18.14 7.02
N ASN A 72 -6.02 -19.40 7.13
CA ASN A 72 -7.37 -19.81 7.53
C ASN A 72 -7.42 -20.15 9.03
N TRP A 73 -8.60 -20.40 9.58
CA TRP A 73 -8.77 -20.67 11.01
C TRP A 73 -8.06 -21.94 11.52
N TYR A 74 -7.59 -22.79 10.61
CA TYR A 74 -6.88 -24.03 10.91
C TYR A 74 -5.36 -23.90 10.77
N GLY A 75 -4.84 -22.69 10.56
CA GLY A 75 -3.41 -22.41 10.35
C GLY A 75 -2.91 -22.79 8.94
N GLY A 76 -3.82 -23.18 8.05
CA GLY A 76 -3.53 -23.47 6.64
C GLY A 76 -3.53 -22.20 5.78
N GLY A 77 -2.83 -22.23 4.65
CA GLY A 77 -2.83 -21.12 3.68
C GLY A 77 -3.84 -21.34 2.56
N ILE A 78 -4.69 -20.35 2.29
CA ILE A 78 -5.60 -20.30 1.14
C ILE A 78 -5.08 -19.27 0.12
N PRO A 79 -4.82 -19.66 -1.14
CA PRO A 79 -4.34 -18.75 -2.16
C PRO A 79 -5.48 -17.84 -2.67
N ASN A 80 -5.20 -16.54 -2.74
CA ASN A 80 -6.02 -15.55 -3.44
C ASN A 80 -5.23 -15.06 -4.64
N LEU A 81 -5.60 -15.54 -5.83
CA LEU A 81 -4.82 -15.35 -7.06
C LEU A 81 -5.53 -14.36 -7.98
N SER A 82 -4.77 -13.38 -8.50
CA SER A 82 -5.24 -12.41 -9.51
C SER A 82 -6.59 -11.76 -9.16
N ARG A 83 -6.74 -11.31 -7.92
CA ARG A 83 -7.92 -10.56 -7.47
C ARG A 83 -7.67 -9.08 -7.71
N ASP A 84 -8.47 -8.46 -8.58
CA ASP A 84 -8.40 -7.03 -8.81
C ASP A 84 -9.34 -6.32 -7.83
N ILE A 85 -8.80 -5.39 -7.03
CA ILE A 85 -9.52 -4.65 -5.99
C ILE A 85 -9.25 -3.17 -6.19
N GLU A 86 -10.27 -2.33 -6.08
CA GLU A 86 -10.09 -0.87 -6.07
C GLU A 86 -9.06 -0.47 -5.01
N LYS A 87 -8.10 0.38 -5.38
CA LYS A 87 -7.05 0.81 -4.46
C LYS A 87 -7.64 1.41 -3.16
N ALA A 88 -8.74 2.16 -3.28
CA ALA A 88 -9.46 2.73 -2.15
C ALA A 88 -10.10 1.68 -1.21
N GLU A 89 -10.42 0.49 -1.72
CA GLU A 89 -11.05 -0.59 -0.95
C GLU A 89 -10.03 -1.48 -0.23
N LEU A 90 -8.73 -1.35 -0.52
CA LEU A 90 -7.70 -2.16 0.14
C LEU A 90 -7.74 -2.06 1.67
N ALA A 91 -8.14 -0.90 2.23
CA ALA A 91 -8.30 -0.72 3.67
C ALA A 91 -9.50 -1.46 4.27
N ASN A 92 -10.49 -1.81 3.44
CA ASN A 92 -11.73 -2.50 3.80
C ASN A 92 -11.70 -4.00 3.44
N VAL A 93 -10.54 -4.52 3.04
CA VAL A 93 -10.38 -5.95 2.79
C VAL A 93 -10.33 -6.71 4.10
N HIS A 94 -11.05 -7.82 4.17
CA HIS A 94 -11.09 -8.76 5.27
C HIS A 94 -10.54 -10.13 4.84
N ASN A 95 -9.90 -10.84 5.76
CA ASN A 95 -9.57 -12.25 5.59
C ASN A 95 -10.68 -13.11 6.22
N CYS A 96 -11.55 -13.66 5.38
CA CYS A 96 -12.67 -14.52 5.74
C CYS A 96 -12.27 -15.98 5.60
N ASN A 97 -11.63 -16.54 6.64
CA ASN A 97 -11.16 -17.93 6.69
C ASN A 97 -10.20 -18.31 5.52
N GLY A 98 -9.30 -17.40 5.18
CA GLY A 98 -8.32 -17.53 4.11
C GLY A 98 -8.75 -16.86 2.80
N GLU A 99 -10.02 -16.53 2.61
CA GLU A 99 -10.51 -15.83 1.43
C GLU A 99 -10.55 -14.32 1.64
N LEU A 100 -10.03 -13.54 0.70
CA LEU A 100 -10.14 -12.09 0.75
C LEU A 100 -11.52 -11.62 0.27
N GLN A 101 -12.18 -10.79 1.07
CA GLN A 101 -13.45 -10.15 0.73
C GLN A 101 -13.39 -8.65 1.04
N VAL A 102 -14.08 -7.83 0.24
CA VAL A 102 -14.30 -6.42 0.53
C VAL A 102 -15.63 -6.31 1.27
N GLY A 103 -15.62 -5.74 2.48
CA GLY A 103 -16.78 -5.73 3.35
C GLY A 103 -16.92 -6.99 4.23
N PRO A 104 -18.09 -7.23 4.85
CA PRO A 104 -18.22 -8.21 5.91
C PRO A 104 -17.98 -9.66 5.45
N CYS A 105 -17.43 -10.45 6.37
CA CYS A 105 -17.58 -11.90 6.41
C CYS A 105 -18.93 -12.25 7.06
#